data_AF-A0A8J3ZRR7-F1
#
_entry.id   AF-A0A8J3ZRR7-F1
#
_cell.length_a   1.000
_cell.length_b   1.000
_cell.length_c   1.000
_cell.angle_alpha   90.00
_cell.angle_beta   90.00
_cell.angle_gamma   90.00
#
_symmetry.space_group_name_H-M   'P 1'
#
loop_
_entity.id
_entity.type
_entity.pdbx_description
1 polymer ?
#
loop_
_entity_poly.entity_id
_entity_poly.type
_entity_poly.pdbx_seq_one_letter_code
_entity_poly.pdbx_strand_id
1 'polypeptide(L)'
;MLESRITHLAYAPEIAHAMLARQQASAVVAARYKIVEGAVGMVSNALDRLREESVIELDEERKAQMVANLLVVLCGDRAAQPVVNTGTLYG
;
A
#
# COMPACT_ATOMS: atom_id res chain seq x y z
N MET A 1 -5.44 -47.37 -11.09
CA MET A 1 -6.40 -47.12 -9.99
C MET A 1 -5.93 -46.10 -8.94
N LEU A 2 -4.66 -45.66 -8.94
CA LEU A 2 -4.15 -44.65 -8.00
C LEU A 2 -4.49 -43.21 -8.45
N GLU A 3 -4.45 -42.94 -9.75
CA GLU A 3 -4.71 -41.60 -10.32
C GLU A 3 -6.14 -41.11 -10.07
N SER A 4 -7.15 -41.98 -10.23
CA SER A 4 -8.57 -41.62 -10.00
C SER A 4 -8.89 -41.19 -8.56
N ARG A 5 -8.12 -41.63 -7.57
CA ARG A 5 -8.29 -41.21 -6.16
C ARG A 5 -7.60 -39.88 -5.85
N ILE A 6 -6.54 -39.54 -6.58
CA ILE A 6 -5.86 -38.24 -6.46
C ILE A 6 -6.71 -37.14 -7.12
N THR A 7 -7.29 -37.41 -8.29
CA THR A 7 -8.17 -36.44 -8.97
C THR A 7 -9.42 -36.12 -8.16
N HIS A 8 -9.99 -37.10 -7.45
CA HIS A 8 -11.19 -36.89 -6.62
C HIS A 8 -10.91 -36.12 -5.32
N LEU A 9 -9.70 -36.22 -4.74
CA LEU A 9 -9.28 -35.34 -3.64
C LEU A 9 -8.98 -33.93 -4.15
N ALA A 10 -8.25 -33.80 -5.26
CA ALA A 10 -7.89 -32.50 -5.85
C ALA A 10 -9.10 -31.67 -6.30
N TYR A 11 -10.22 -32.33 -6.63
CA TYR A 11 -11.49 -31.71 -7.02
C TYR A 11 -12.59 -31.80 -5.95
N ALA A 12 -12.25 -32.15 -4.70
CA ALA A 12 -13.18 -31.99 -3.60
C ALA A 12 -13.45 -30.48 -3.43
N PRO A 13 -14.72 -30.05 -3.37
CA PRO A 13 -15.08 -28.62 -3.32
C PRO A 13 -14.36 -27.89 -2.19
N GLU A 14 -14.03 -28.56 -1.09
CA GLU A 14 -13.27 -28.03 0.04
C GLU A 14 -11.84 -27.64 -0.33
N ILE A 15 -11.15 -28.46 -1.15
CA ILE A 15 -9.79 -28.15 -1.63
C ILE A 15 -9.82 -27.01 -2.65
N ALA A 16 -10.85 -26.97 -3.51
CA ALA A 16 -11.04 -25.86 -4.44
C ALA A 16 -11.26 -24.52 -3.71
N HIS A 17 -12.09 -24.50 -2.66
CA HIS A 17 -12.29 -23.30 -1.83
C HIS A 17 -11.01 -22.88 -1.10
N ALA A 18 -10.28 -23.83 -0.50
CA ALA A 18 -9.00 -23.53 0.17
C ALA A 18 -7.94 -22.99 -0.82
N MET A 19 -7.88 -23.55 -2.03
CA MET A 19 -7.00 -23.07 -3.08
C MET A 19 -7.36 -21.66 -3.54
N LEU A 20 -8.65 -21.38 -3.77
CA LEU A 20 -9.14 -20.06 -4.13
C LEU A 20 -8.84 -19.03 -3.04
N ALA A 21 -9.10 -19.36 -1.77
CA ALA A 21 -8.79 -18.47 -0.65
C ALA A 21 -7.29 -18.11 -0.59
N ARG A 22 -6.41 -19.10 -0.79
CA ARG A 22 -4.96 -18.88 -0.85
C ARG A 22 -4.56 -18.03 -2.06
N GLN A 23 -5.14 -18.27 -3.23
CA GLN A 23 -4.88 -17.48 -4.43
C GLN A 23 -5.31 -16.03 -4.25
N GLN A 24 -6.48 -15.78 -3.66
CA GLN A 24 -6.95 -14.44 -3.33
C GLN A 24 -6.05 -13.75 -2.31
N ALA A 25 -5.65 -14.43 -1.23
CA ALA A 25 -4.71 -13.88 -0.27
C ALA A 25 -3.39 -13.47 -0.93
N SER A 26 -2.85 -14.30 -1.83
CA SER A 26 -1.65 -13.97 -2.59
C SER A 26 -1.85 -12.79 -3.53
N ALA A 27 -3.01 -12.69 -4.19
CA ALA A 27 -3.34 -11.58 -5.08
C ALA A 27 -3.46 -10.26 -4.30
N VAL A 28 -4.07 -10.29 -3.10
CA VAL A 28 -4.18 -9.13 -2.21
C VAL A 28 -2.80 -8.63 -1.79
N VAL A 29 -1.90 -9.53 -1.36
CA VAL A 29 -0.54 -9.17 -0.99
C VAL A 29 0.24 -8.59 -2.18
N ALA A 30 0.12 -9.20 -3.36
CA ALA A 30 0.76 -8.70 -4.58
C ALA A 30 0.23 -7.30 -4.96
N ALA A 31 -1.07 -7.05 -4.81
CA ALA A 31 -1.64 -5.73 -5.04
C ALA A 31 -1.10 -4.70 -4.03
N ARG A 32 -1.05 -5.05 -2.75
CA ARG A 32 -0.49 -4.17 -1.69
C ARG A 32 0.97 -3.85 -1.93
N TYR A 33 1.75 -4.83 -2.37
CA TYR A 33 3.16 -4.61 -2.72
C TYR A 33 3.30 -3.54 -3.80
N LYS A 34 2.53 -3.63 -4.90
CA LYS A 34 2.56 -2.64 -5.98
C LYS A 34 2.14 -1.24 -5.54
N ILE A 35 1.17 -1.14 -4.64
CA ILE A 35 0.75 0.16 -4.06
C ILE A 35 1.91 0.79 -3.29
N VAL A 36 2.57 0.01 -2.42
CA VAL A 36 3.70 0.50 -1.63
C VAL A 36 4.87 0.91 -2.51
N GLU A 37 5.20 0.11 -3.53
CA GLU A 37 6.25 0.43 -4.50
C GLU A 37 6.00 1.78 -5.20
N GLY A 38 4.77 1.99 -5.69
CA GLY A 38 4.36 3.26 -6.29
C GLY A 38 4.44 4.43 -5.30
N ALA A 39 3.96 4.23 -4.07
CA ALA A 39 4.00 5.26 -3.03
C ALA A 39 5.43 5.68 -2.66
N VAL A 40 6.34 4.72 -2.46
CA VAL A 40 7.76 5.00 -2.18
C VAL A 40 8.39 5.80 -3.32
N GLY A 41 8.11 5.42 -4.59
CA GLY A 41 8.59 6.16 -5.75
C GLY A 41 8.06 7.60 -5.80
N MET A 42 6.77 7.81 -5.55
CA MET A 42 6.17 9.15 -5.51
C MET A 42 6.80 10.03 -4.42
N VAL A 43 7.02 9.47 -3.22
CA VAL A 43 7.64 10.22 -2.11
C VAL A 43 9.10 10.56 -2.40
N SER A 44 9.88 9.61 -2.93
CA SER A 44 11.28 9.87 -3.30
C SER A 44 11.37 11.01 -4.31
N ASN A 45 10.60 10.93 -5.40
CA ASN A 45 10.59 11.95 -6.44
C ASN A 45 10.16 13.32 -5.91
N ALA A 46 9.18 13.37 -5.01
CA ALA A 46 8.74 14.63 -4.40
C ALA A 46 9.84 15.26 -3.54
N LEU A 47 10.51 14.46 -2.71
CA LEU A 47 11.63 14.92 -1.87
C LEU A 47 12.81 15.41 -2.72
N ASP A 48 13.19 14.67 -3.76
CA ASP A 48 14.28 15.03 -4.64
C ASP A 48 14.01 16.36 -5.34
N ARG A 49 12.79 16.56 -5.86
CA ARG A 49 12.39 17.83 -6.48
C ARG A 49 12.40 19.00 -5.51
N LEU A 50 11.87 18.82 -4.29
CA LEU A 50 11.85 19.89 -3.29
C LEU A 50 13.27 20.27 -2.84
N ARG A 51 14.20 19.30 -2.83
CA ARG A 51 15.63 19.54 -2.60
C ARG A 51 16.26 20.29 -3.77
N GLU A 52 16.01 19.88 -5.01
CA GLU A 52 16.54 20.55 -6.22
C GLU A 52 16.09 22.01 -6.32
N GLU A 53 14.82 22.28 -6.00
CA GLU A 53 14.26 23.63 -5.98
C GLU A 53 14.70 24.44 -4.75
N SER A 54 15.48 23.85 -3.83
CA SER A 54 15.92 24.47 -2.55
C SER A 54 14.76 25.05 -1.73
N VAL A 55 13.58 24.45 -1.85
CA VAL A 55 12.35 24.94 -1.20
C VAL A 55 12.31 24.52 0.28
N ILE A 56 13.01 23.44 0.63
CA ILE A 56 13.05 22.90 1.99
C ILE A 56 14.46 22.47 2.37
N GLU A 57 14.85 22.73 3.61
CA GLU A 57 15.96 22.06 4.28
C GLU A 57 15.40 21.16 5.38
N LEU A 58 15.63 19.86 5.24
CA LEU A 58 15.19 18.85 6.20
C LEU A 58 16.41 18.18 6.80
N ASP A 59 16.47 18.15 8.13
CA ASP A 59 17.30 17.18 8.83
C ASP A 59 16.72 15.75 8.66
N GLU A 60 17.54 14.75 8.99
CA GLU A 60 17.18 13.34 8.79
C GLU A 60 15.94 12.92 9.61
N GLU A 61 15.71 13.51 10.77
CA GLU A 61 14.53 13.20 11.60
C GLU A 61 13.25 13.72 10.94
N ARG A 62 13.25 14.98 10.49
CA ARG A 62 12.11 15.56 9.76
C ARG A 62 11.84 14.86 8.44
N LYS A 63 12.89 14.45 7.73
CA LYS A 63 12.77 13.67 6.50
C LYS A 63 12.09 12.32 6.77
N ALA A 64 12.54 11.58 7.79
CA ALA A 64 11.93 10.31 8.18
C ALA A 64 10.44 10.49 8.55
N GLN A 65 10.11 11.54 9.31
CA GLN A 65 8.73 11.84 9.69
C GLN A 65 7.86 12.18 8.47
N MET A 66 8.38 12.96 7.53
CA MET A 66 7.64 13.33 6.33
C MET A 66 7.40 12.14 5.41
N VAL A 67 8.42 11.28 5.22
CA VAL A 67 8.28 10.01 4.48
C VAL A 67 7.20 9.14 5.13
N ALA A 68 7.24 8.96 6.44
CA ALA A 68 6.25 8.16 7.16
C ALA A 68 4.83 8.70 6.96
N ASN A 69 4.63 10.00 7.14
CA ASN A 69 3.32 10.64 6.96
C ASN A 69 2.80 10.46 5.53
N LEU A 70 3.66 10.67 4.52
CA LEU A 70 3.27 10.53 3.11
C LEU A 70 2.95 9.07 2.75
N LEU A 71 3.73 8.10 3.24
CA LEU A 71 3.46 6.68 3.01
C LEU A 71 2.13 6.26 3.66
N VAL A 72 1.80 6.77 4.85
CA VAL A 72 0.49 6.51 5.47
C VAL A 72 -0.65 7.06 4.62
N VAL A 73 -0.49 8.25 4.04
CA VAL A 73 -1.51 8.86 3.17
C VAL A 73 -1.65 8.11 1.84
N LEU A 74 -0.53 7.73 1.21
CA LEU A 74 -0.51 7.10 -0.11
C LEU A 74 -0.88 5.61 -0.09
N CYS A 75 -0.50 4.90 0.98
CA CYS A 75 -0.81 3.46 1.15
C CYS A 75 -2.09 3.22 1.96
N GLY A 76 -2.65 4.28 2.56
CA GLY A 76 -3.89 4.21 3.32
C GLY A 76 -5.08 3.82 2.44
N ASP A 77 -5.84 2.81 2.88
CA ASP A 77 -7.03 2.31 2.16
C ASP A 77 -8.23 3.28 2.22
N ARG A 78 -8.09 4.35 3.00
CA ARG A 78 -9.12 5.37 3.19
C ARG A 78 -8.78 6.51 2.26
N ALA A 79 -9.69 6.84 1.33
CA ALA A 79 -9.62 8.10 0.58
C ALA A 79 -9.29 9.22 1.57
N ALA A 80 -8.15 9.89 1.38
CA ALA A 80 -7.71 10.95 2.25
C ALA A 80 -8.85 11.96 2.38
N GLN A 81 -9.50 12.00 3.54
CA GLN A 81 -10.54 12.98 3.77
C GLN A 81 -9.81 14.33 3.86
N PRO A 82 -10.13 15.30 2.99
CA PRO A 82 -9.54 16.61 3.11
C PRO A 82 -9.92 17.15 4.48
N VAL A 83 -8.94 17.28 5.38
CA VAL A 83 -9.13 18.01 6.64
C VAL A 83 -9.16 19.48 6.24
N VAL A 84 -10.32 19.93 5.78
CA VAL A 84 -10.59 21.35 5.55
C VAL A 84 -10.68 21.99 6.93
N ASN A 85 -9.55 22.48 7.42
CA ASN A 85 -9.54 23.33 8.61
C ASN A 85 -9.85 24.77 8.18
N THR A 86 -11.14 25.06 7.97
CA THR A 86 -11.68 26.43 7.80
C THR A 86 -12.19 27.00 9.14
N GLY A 87 -11.61 26.55 10.26
CA GLY A 87 -11.92 27.05 11.60
C GLY A 87 -11.00 28.21 12.01
N THR A 88 -11.40 29.42 11.63
CA THR A 88 -11.15 30.70 12.31
C THR A 88 -9.70 31.11 12.60
N LEU A 89 -9.10 31.83 11.64
CA LEU A 89 -7.99 32.77 11.89
C LEU A 89 -8.48 34.16 12.36
N TYR A 90 -9.76 34.33 12.72
CA TYR A 90 -10.28 35.56 13.32
C TYR A 90 -11.40 35.25 14.30
N GLY A 91 -11.23 35.69 15.54
CA GLY A 91 -12.14 35.53 16.67
C GLY A 91 -11.42 35.75 17.98
#